data_AF-H2KQ93-F1
#
_entry.id   AF-H2KQ93-F1
#
_cell.length_a   1.000
_cell.length_b   1.000
_cell.length_c   1.000
_cell.angle_alpha   90.00
_cell.angle_beta   90.00
_cell.angle_gamma   90.00
#
_symmetry.space_group_name_H-M   'P 1'
#
loop_
_entity.id
_entity.type
_entity.pdbx_description
1 polymer ?
#
loop_
_entity_poly.entity_id
_entity_poly.type
_entity_poly.pdbx_seq_one_letter_code
_entity_poly.pdbx_strand_id
1 'polypeptide(L)'
;MSDRQLRSILASEYVPNSAKGQMNLILLLPKIYLFVRIAASPAQNDACSELGRNANQCNSLRKVKVLSQEEWKRLNAKLHGDDAENAKLEEKRLANEKLRQTSQEMVKHWTNTFLGSRQKKLDERAKRLADEEAARVAIDIEEAKLQAEQRKAAIEEAKLKMYYQTDQMKQLHSALLLTEVLQERNAQLELKELCERTKGDKEKVLVEQWKRDLAEDKYFVTFIKRGCSPLIEFTGHRMKERIEAKKLEESEKLAEREKLLRIAAEDEEERKRFIQRERELGLDLKSDYKEQMKRNQKMKEIERLKEEEEEEQCRIFAAAKRKMTTMRVLKEREMFKAREEQMEQIKNFLSEQLKLKYKDEEERYVRASAEKQETENLREAEKAKLLAQRIAEINAHRLEEIQRHRKEEEAEKLAELEELRIRNEAMRAANEYEAACQADRAAKLKALSKEYMELKKQQDDSKKLERETEIRLAGVGNKLAQKEREIFLDYSKRARWIVYQGVKRHRNGIVCFSQETVQSSLPRASILGDQKHESSPDRSKVVTCEKLPPPLRGAEQDMDTQMVAELMSFIDCPKLPERSMQVKFGLVDVDGKTNHVFKKIIAN
;
A
#
# COMPACT_ATOMS: atom_id res chain seq x y z
N MET A 1 48.28 5.50 -90.66
CA MET A 1 49.69 5.35 -90.24
C MET A 1 49.91 6.23 -89.02
N SER A 2 50.59 5.80 -87.96
CA SER A 2 51.26 4.50 -87.73
C SER A 2 51.27 4.17 -86.24
N ASP A 3 51.30 2.88 -85.90
CA ASP A 3 51.45 2.42 -84.51
C ASP A 3 52.73 2.96 -83.85
N ARG A 4 52.59 3.48 -82.62
CA ARG A 4 53.63 3.49 -81.58
C ARG A 4 53.10 4.01 -80.25
N GLN A 5 52.57 3.12 -79.42
CA GLN A 5 52.83 3.07 -77.97
C GLN A 5 52.18 1.82 -77.34
N LEU A 6 53.00 0.80 -77.09
CA LEU A 6 52.61 -0.38 -76.33
C LEU A 6 53.69 -0.72 -75.30
N ARG A 7 53.26 -0.76 -74.03
CA ARG A 7 53.82 -1.51 -72.88
C ARG A 7 55.05 -0.93 -72.14
N SER A 8 55.18 -1.44 -70.91
CA SER A 8 56.20 -1.20 -69.87
C SER A 8 56.12 0.15 -69.13
N ILE A 9 56.22 0.21 -67.79
CA ILE A 9 56.32 -0.88 -66.77
C ILE A 9 55.62 -0.50 -65.46
N LEU A 10 55.59 -1.44 -64.49
CA LEU A 10 54.82 -1.43 -63.24
C LEU A 10 55.42 -0.62 -62.08
N ALA A 11 54.56 -0.39 -61.07
CA ALA A 11 54.83 -0.38 -59.61
C ALA A 11 55.14 0.95 -58.87
N SER A 12 54.75 0.92 -57.58
CA SER A 12 54.92 1.92 -56.49
C SER A 12 54.14 3.26 -56.66
N GLU A 13 53.66 3.95 -55.60
CA GLU A 13 53.65 3.65 -54.15
C GLU A 13 52.57 4.46 -53.36
N TYR A 14 52.38 4.14 -52.07
CA TYR A 14 51.65 4.89 -51.02
C TYR A 14 50.12 5.14 -51.13
N VAL A 15 49.36 5.30 -50.03
CA VAL A 15 49.16 4.47 -48.81
C VAL A 15 47.90 4.98 -48.06
N PRO A 16 47.05 4.11 -47.47
CA PRO A 16 45.89 4.54 -46.68
C PRO A 16 46.20 4.63 -45.18
N ASN A 17 45.88 5.76 -44.54
CA ASN A 17 45.69 5.85 -43.08
C ASN A 17 44.19 5.67 -42.77
N SER A 18 43.77 4.66 -41.99
CA SER A 18 44.01 4.48 -40.55
C SER A 18 43.05 5.32 -39.69
N ALA A 19 41.86 4.77 -39.45
CA ALA A 19 40.94 5.19 -38.39
C ALA A 19 40.65 3.97 -37.49
N LYS A 20 41.04 4.05 -36.21
CA LYS A 20 40.90 2.93 -35.26
C LYS A 20 39.57 3.04 -34.50
N GLY A 21 38.72 2.03 -34.63
CA GLY A 21 37.60 1.79 -33.71
C GLY A 21 37.85 0.50 -32.92
N GLN A 22 38.02 0.59 -31.60
CA GLN A 22 38.15 -0.56 -30.70
C GLN A 22 36.87 -0.74 -29.87
N MET A 23 36.72 -1.95 -29.31
CA MET A 23 35.66 -2.35 -28.37
C MET A 23 34.26 -2.49 -29.00
N ASN A 24 33.42 -3.47 -28.66
CA ASN A 24 33.40 -4.30 -27.46
C ASN A 24 33.16 -5.79 -27.72
N LEU A 25 33.59 -6.63 -26.76
CA LEU A 25 33.35 -8.07 -26.73
C LEU A 25 32.11 -8.37 -25.85
N ILE A 26 31.01 -8.86 -26.44
CA ILE A 26 29.90 -9.45 -25.66
C ILE A 26 29.55 -10.82 -26.24
N LEU A 27 29.78 -11.86 -25.44
CA LEU A 27 29.39 -13.24 -25.74
C LEU A 27 27.91 -13.45 -25.38
N LEU A 28 27.06 -13.81 -26.34
CA LEU A 28 25.72 -14.33 -26.08
C LEU A 28 25.42 -15.55 -26.95
N LEU A 29 25.34 -16.71 -26.31
CA LEU A 29 25.02 -18.01 -26.90
C LEU A 29 23.51 -18.17 -27.12
N PRO A 30 23.05 -18.62 -28.30
CA PRO A 30 21.79 -19.33 -28.44
C PRO A 30 22.03 -20.84 -28.20
N LYS A 31 21.51 -21.38 -27.10
CA LYS A 31 21.40 -22.84 -26.93
C LYS A 31 20.38 -23.38 -27.93
N ILE A 32 20.83 -24.14 -28.94
CA ILE A 32 19.93 -24.96 -29.78
C ILE A 32 20.06 -26.40 -29.30
N TYR A 33 18.93 -27.02 -28.94
CA TYR A 33 18.88 -28.36 -28.37
C TYR A 33 19.21 -29.45 -29.39
N LEU A 34 19.84 -30.53 -28.92
CA LEU A 34 19.89 -31.78 -29.68
C LEU A 34 18.45 -32.29 -29.89
N PHE A 35 18.11 -32.61 -31.13
CA PHE A 35 16.99 -33.52 -31.43
C PHE A 35 17.40 -34.50 -32.54
N VAL A 36 18.32 -35.41 -32.17
CA VAL A 36 18.78 -36.50 -33.04
C VAL A 36 17.61 -37.49 -33.24
N ARG A 37 16.84 -37.28 -34.31
CA ARG A 37 15.70 -38.12 -34.65
C ARG A 37 16.18 -39.31 -35.47
N ILE A 38 16.46 -40.42 -34.79
CA ILE A 38 16.90 -41.68 -35.40
C ILE A 38 15.84 -42.16 -36.41
N ALA A 39 16.26 -42.32 -37.68
CA ALA A 39 15.45 -42.96 -38.71
C ALA A 39 15.69 -44.47 -38.67
N ALA A 40 14.73 -45.23 -38.14
CA ALA A 40 14.80 -46.68 -38.08
C ALA A 40 14.50 -47.31 -39.45
N SER A 41 15.26 -48.34 -39.82
CA SER A 41 14.98 -49.18 -40.99
C SER A 41 13.93 -50.25 -40.64
N PRO A 42 12.94 -50.55 -41.51
CA PRO A 42 11.98 -51.61 -41.27
C PRO A 42 12.60 -52.97 -41.61
N ALA A 43 12.86 -53.80 -40.59
CA ALA A 43 13.36 -55.16 -40.78
C ALA A 43 12.57 -56.17 -39.94
N GLN A 44 11.95 -57.11 -40.66
CA GLN A 44 11.66 -58.50 -40.29
C GLN A 44 10.67 -58.79 -39.13
N ASN A 45 9.78 -59.75 -39.40
CA ASN A 45 8.70 -60.15 -38.51
C ASN A 45 9.20 -61.20 -37.50
N ASP A 46 8.98 -60.98 -36.21
CA ASP A 46 9.01 -62.05 -35.21
C ASP A 46 7.58 -62.58 -34.97
N ALA A 47 7.31 -63.79 -35.48
CA ALA A 47 6.05 -64.49 -35.26
C ALA A 47 6.18 -65.41 -34.02
N CYS A 48 5.92 -64.86 -32.82
CA CYS A 48 5.85 -65.66 -31.60
C CYS A 48 4.79 -66.77 -31.73
N SER A 49 5.25 -68.00 -31.89
CA SER A 49 4.38 -69.17 -31.97
C SER A 49 4.05 -69.68 -30.58
N GLU A 50 2.76 -69.65 -30.23
CA GLU A 50 2.20 -70.48 -29.16
C GLU A 50 2.25 -71.98 -29.55
N LEU A 51 1.72 -72.86 -28.67
CA LEU A 51 1.62 -74.33 -28.79
C LEU A 51 2.81 -75.16 -28.26
N GLY A 52 3.13 -74.97 -26.97
CA GLY A 52 3.78 -76.01 -26.17
C GLY A 52 2.77 -76.91 -25.45
N ARG A 53 2.60 -78.18 -25.89
CA ARG A 53 2.05 -79.25 -25.03
C ARG A 53 2.37 -80.69 -25.48
N ASN A 54 3.13 -81.38 -24.64
CA ASN A 54 3.23 -82.85 -24.42
C ASN A 54 3.33 -83.84 -25.60
N ALA A 55 4.50 -84.50 -25.69
CA ALA A 55 4.62 -85.96 -25.81
C ALA A 55 5.88 -86.44 -25.05
N ASN A 56 5.89 -87.70 -24.58
CA ASN A 56 6.94 -88.26 -23.70
C ASN A 56 7.91 -89.20 -24.44
N GLN A 57 9.08 -89.44 -23.84
CA GLN A 57 10.02 -90.57 -24.11
C GLN A 57 10.77 -90.56 -25.46
N CYS A 58 11.99 -91.08 -25.61
CA CYS A 58 12.98 -91.62 -24.64
C CYS A 58 14.44 -91.43 -25.13
N ASN A 59 15.42 -91.87 -24.33
CA ASN A 59 16.86 -91.72 -24.56
C ASN A 59 17.41 -92.56 -25.74
N SER A 60 18.42 -92.04 -26.46
CA SER A 60 19.54 -92.88 -26.90
C SER A 60 20.83 -92.09 -27.21
N LEU A 61 21.97 -92.79 -27.17
CA LEU A 61 23.30 -92.24 -27.36
C LEU A 61 23.70 -92.17 -28.86
N ARG A 62 24.68 -91.29 -29.15
CA ARG A 62 25.49 -91.16 -30.39
C ARG A 62 25.10 -92.09 -31.55
N LYS A 63 24.35 -91.57 -32.53
CA LYS A 63 24.25 -92.17 -33.88
C LYS A 63 24.35 -91.10 -34.96
N VAL A 64 25.45 -91.11 -35.71
CA VAL A 64 25.58 -90.34 -36.95
C VAL A 64 24.71 -91.00 -38.01
N LYS A 65 23.81 -90.24 -38.66
CA LYS A 65 23.10 -90.68 -39.87
C LYS A 65 23.80 -90.11 -41.10
N VAL A 66 24.19 -90.99 -42.01
CA VAL A 66 24.57 -90.59 -43.38
C VAL A 66 23.28 -90.49 -44.19
N LEU A 67 23.02 -89.34 -44.81
CA LEU A 67 21.86 -89.10 -45.68
C LEU A 67 22.10 -89.68 -47.07
N SER A 68 21.05 -90.21 -47.72
CA SER A 68 21.13 -90.59 -49.14
C SER A 68 21.32 -89.35 -50.01
N GLN A 69 22.07 -89.48 -51.13
CA GLN A 69 22.23 -88.37 -52.07
C GLN A 69 20.91 -88.00 -52.77
N GLU A 70 19.94 -88.91 -52.83
CA GLU A 70 18.58 -88.62 -53.32
C GLU A 70 17.77 -87.82 -52.30
N GLU A 71 17.88 -88.15 -51.01
CA GLU A 71 17.27 -87.38 -49.92
C GLU A 71 17.90 -85.98 -49.83
N TRP A 72 19.23 -85.89 -49.99
CA TRP A 72 19.94 -84.61 -50.09
C TRP A 72 19.44 -83.78 -51.27
N LYS A 73 19.36 -84.35 -52.48
CA LYS A 73 18.79 -83.65 -53.65
C LYS A 73 17.34 -83.21 -53.42
N ARG A 74 16.52 -84.03 -52.76
CA ARG A 74 15.12 -83.71 -52.42
C ARG A 74 15.00 -82.59 -51.38
N LEU A 75 15.90 -82.54 -50.40
CA LEU A 75 16.00 -81.43 -49.44
C LEU A 75 16.50 -80.14 -50.13
N ASN A 76 17.54 -80.24 -50.95
CA ASN A 76 18.13 -79.10 -51.66
C ASN A 76 17.14 -78.50 -52.69
N ALA A 77 16.35 -79.33 -53.37
CA ALA A 77 15.28 -78.88 -54.26
C ALA A 77 14.07 -78.26 -53.53
N LYS A 78 13.86 -78.59 -52.24
CA LYS A 78 12.89 -77.90 -51.39
C LYS A 78 13.42 -76.56 -50.87
N LEU A 79 14.69 -76.50 -50.49
CA LEU A 79 15.34 -75.27 -50.04
C LEU A 79 15.40 -74.23 -51.18
N HIS A 80 15.80 -74.62 -52.39
CA HIS A 80 15.91 -73.72 -53.54
C HIS A 80 14.64 -73.62 -54.40
N GLY A 81 13.55 -74.30 -54.03
CA GLY A 81 12.26 -74.15 -54.70
C GLY A 81 11.70 -72.74 -54.52
N ASP A 82 11.79 -72.24 -53.28
CA ASP A 82 11.34 -70.89 -52.92
C ASP A 82 12.27 -69.81 -53.51
N ASP A 83 13.59 -70.07 -53.57
CA ASP A 83 14.58 -69.15 -54.19
C ASP A 83 14.23 -68.80 -55.65
N ALA A 84 13.70 -69.75 -56.42
CA ALA A 84 13.36 -69.53 -57.84
C ALA A 84 12.12 -68.66 -58.04
N GLU A 85 11.12 -68.72 -57.14
CA GLU A 85 9.97 -67.80 -57.17
C GLU A 85 10.30 -66.45 -56.52
N ASN A 86 11.14 -66.44 -55.48
CA ASN A 86 11.68 -65.21 -54.89
C ASN A 86 12.50 -64.41 -55.93
N ALA A 87 13.33 -65.06 -56.75
CA ALA A 87 14.06 -64.40 -57.84
C ALA A 87 13.12 -63.73 -58.86
N LYS A 88 12.02 -64.40 -59.25
CA LYS A 88 10.98 -63.82 -60.13
C LYS A 88 10.21 -62.69 -59.46
N LEU A 89 10.02 -62.74 -58.14
CA LEU A 89 9.40 -61.67 -57.36
C LEU A 89 10.30 -60.43 -57.35
N GLU A 90 11.59 -60.59 -57.05
CA GLU A 90 12.56 -59.49 -57.05
C GLU A 90 12.79 -58.90 -58.45
N GLU A 91 12.81 -59.72 -59.52
CA GLU A 91 12.85 -59.20 -60.89
C GLU A 91 11.63 -58.30 -61.19
N LYS A 92 10.42 -58.73 -60.79
CA LYS A 92 9.19 -57.91 -60.90
C LYS A 92 9.25 -56.64 -60.05
N ARG A 93 9.83 -56.69 -58.84
CA ARG A 93 10.04 -55.51 -57.99
C ARG A 93 11.00 -54.52 -58.67
N LEU A 94 12.15 -54.99 -59.14
CA LEU A 94 13.13 -54.18 -59.87
C LEU A 94 12.55 -53.60 -61.18
N ALA A 95 11.72 -54.34 -61.91
CA ALA A 95 11.00 -53.83 -63.08
C ALA A 95 10.00 -52.71 -62.72
N ASN A 96 9.20 -52.91 -61.66
CA ASN A 96 8.27 -51.90 -61.15
C ASN A 96 8.99 -50.66 -60.59
N GLU A 97 10.15 -50.83 -59.94
CA GLU A 97 10.97 -49.71 -59.45
C GLU A 97 11.58 -48.92 -60.60
N LYS A 98 12.10 -49.56 -61.64
CA LYS A 98 12.54 -48.90 -62.88
C LYS A 98 11.40 -48.11 -63.55
N LEU A 99 10.21 -48.72 -63.67
CA LEU A 99 9.02 -48.05 -64.22
C LEU A 99 8.57 -46.87 -63.36
N ARG A 100 8.68 -46.97 -62.03
CA ARG A 100 8.43 -45.88 -61.09
C ARG A 100 9.47 -44.76 -61.21
N GLN A 101 10.73 -45.08 -61.42
CA GLN A 101 11.81 -44.10 -61.63
C GLN A 101 11.58 -43.31 -62.92
N THR A 102 11.34 -43.97 -64.05
CA THR A 102 11.05 -43.29 -65.33
C THR A 102 9.75 -42.47 -65.25
N SER A 103 8.73 -42.97 -64.55
CA SER A 103 7.50 -42.21 -64.29
C SER A 103 7.77 -40.93 -63.46
N GLN A 104 8.58 -41.02 -62.41
CA GLN A 104 8.99 -39.85 -61.63
C GLN A 104 9.83 -38.87 -62.46
N GLU A 105 10.68 -39.36 -63.36
CA GLU A 105 11.48 -38.52 -64.26
C GLU A 105 10.63 -37.79 -65.29
N MET A 106 9.65 -38.45 -65.90
CA MET A 106 8.67 -37.77 -66.76
C MET A 106 7.92 -36.67 -65.99
N VAL A 107 7.43 -36.97 -64.78
CA VAL A 107 6.68 -36.01 -63.95
C VAL A 107 7.53 -34.80 -63.50
N LYS A 108 8.85 -34.94 -63.31
CA LYS A 108 9.75 -33.78 -63.04
C LYS A 108 9.71 -32.73 -64.15
N HIS A 109 9.50 -33.16 -65.40
CA HIS A 109 9.46 -32.27 -66.57
C HIS A 109 8.04 -31.72 -66.87
N TRP A 110 7.02 -32.15 -66.12
CA TRP A 110 5.64 -31.68 -66.31
C TRP A 110 5.41 -30.32 -65.63
N THR A 111 5.54 -29.26 -66.43
CA THR A 111 5.32 -27.85 -66.05
C THR A 111 3.95 -27.59 -65.41
N ASN A 112 2.92 -28.34 -65.80
CA ASN A 112 1.54 -28.22 -65.32
C ASN A 112 1.30 -28.91 -63.95
N THR A 113 2.31 -29.49 -63.32
CA THR A 113 2.21 -29.97 -61.92
C THR A 113 2.14 -28.81 -60.93
N PHE A 114 1.59 -29.03 -59.73
CA PHE A 114 1.59 -28.01 -58.67
C PHE A 114 3.01 -27.53 -58.31
N LEU A 115 3.99 -28.43 -58.31
CA LEU A 115 5.40 -28.10 -58.08
C LEU A 115 6.00 -27.31 -59.24
N GLY A 116 5.74 -27.71 -60.50
CA GLY A 116 6.16 -26.96 -61.69
C GLY A 116 5.59 -25.54 -61.74
N SER A 117 4.28 -25.39 -61.45
CA SER A 117 3.62 -24.08 -61.34
C SER A 117 4.19 -23.21 -60.22
N ARG A 118 4.52 -23.82 -59.06
CA ARG A 118 5.17 -23.11 -57.96
C ARG A 118 6.60 -22.68 -58.32
N GLN A 119 7.39 -23.54 -58.95
CA GLN A 119 8.74 -23.21 -59.39
C GLN A 119 8.72 -22.08 -60.42
N LYS A 120 7.88 -22.20 -61.46
CA LYS A 120 7.71 -21.16 -62.49
C LYS A 120 7.36 -19.79 -61.88
N LYS A 121 6.49 -19.73 -60.87
CA LYS A 121 6.16 -18.49 -60.14
C LYS A 121 7.31 -17.95 -59.29
N LEU A 122 8.21 -18.80 -58.79
CA LEU A 122 9.44 -18.36 -58.11
C LEU A 122 10.45 -17.83 -59.13
N ASP A 123 10.64 -18.52 -60.25
CA ASP A 123 11.55 -18.12 -61.33
C ASP A 123 11.10 -16.79 -61.98
N GLU A 124 9.80 -16.62 -62.23
CA GLU A 124 9.20 -15.36 -62.70
C GLU A 124 9.37 -14.21 -61.70
N ARG A 125 9.29 -14.50 -60.39
CA ARG A 125 9.55 -13.51 -59.35
C ARG A 125 11.03 -13.16 -59.24
N ALA A 126 11.92 -14.14 -59.37
CA ALA A 126 13.37 -13.94 -59.33
C ALA A 126 13.85 -13.13 -60.55
N LYS A 127 13.33 -13.43 -61.75
CA LYS A 127 13.60 -12.66 -62.97
C LYS A 127 13.16 -11.20 -62.79
N ARG A 128 11.91 -10.96 -62.43
CA ARG A 128 11.40 -9.60 -62.19
C ARG A 128 12.23 -8.84 -61.14
N LEU A 129 12.66 -9.48 -60.05
CA LEU A 129 13.51 -8.82 -59.05
C LEU A 129 14.90 -8.48 -59.63
N ALA A 130 15.49 -9.37 -60.43
CA ALA A 130 16.75 -9.09 -61.13
C ALA A 130 16.58 -7.99 -62.21
N ASP A 131 15.43 -7.92 -62.89
CA ASP A 131 15.10 -6.87 -63.85
C ASP A 131 14.89 -5.51 -63.13
N GLU A 132 14.21 -5.52 -61.97
CA GLU A 132 14.03 -4.34 -61.09
C GLU A 132 15.37 -3.85 -60.50
N GLU A 133 16.28 -4.75 -60.13
CA GLU A 133 17.63 -4.42 -59.65
C GLU A 133 18.53 -3.90 -60.79
N ALA A 134 18.50 -4.53 -61.97
CA ALA A 134 19.24 -4.10 -63.14
C ALA A 134 18.79 -2.70 -63.62
N ALA A 135 17.49 -2.40 -63.55
CA ALA A 135 16.95 -1.07 -63.85
C ALA A 135 17.46 0.00 -62.87
N ARG A 136 17.57 -0.31 -61.57
CA ARG A 136 18.17 0.62 -60.58
C ARG A 136 19.65 0.85 -60.86
N VAL A 137 20.42 -0.21 -61.10
CA VAL A 137 21.85 -0.10 -61.43
C VAL A 137 22.07 0.69 -62.72
N ALA A 138 21.17 0.59 -63.70
CA ALA A 138 21.22 1.43 -64.90
C ALA A 138 21.01 2.93 -64.56
N ILE A 139 20.02 3.25 -63.73
CA ILE A 139 19.77 4.63 -63.25
C ILE A 139 20.98 5.15 -62.45
N ASP A 140 21.51 4.38 -61.50
CA ASP A 140 22.70 4.74 -60.72
C ASP A 140 23.91 5.06 -61.62
N ILE A 141 24.09 4.28 -62.70
CA ILE A 141 25.14 4.49 -63.70
C ILE A 141 24.89 5.75 -64.56
N GLU A 142 23.65 6.07 -64.88
CA GLU A 142 23.30 7.27 -65.66
C GLU A 142 23.39 8.54 -64.81
N GLU A 143 22.93 8.52 -63.56
CA GLU A 143 23.12 9.61 -62.61
C GLU A 143 24.62 9.84 -62.32
N ALA A 144 25.42 8.78 -62.14
CA ALA A 144 26.86 8.91 -61.94
C ALA A 144 27.58 9.51 -63.16
N LYS A 145 27.17 9.18 -64.39
CA LYS A 145 27.68 9.83 -65.62
C LYS A 145 27.30 11.30 -65.64
N LEU A 146 26.03 11.62 -65.43
CA LEU A 146 25.51 12.99 -65.47
C LEU A 146 26.19 13.89 -64.41
N GLN A 147 26.39 13.38 -63.19
CA GLN A 147 27.16 14.08 -62.14
C GLN A 147 28.63 14.25 -62.53
N ALA A 148 29.26 13.25 -63.16
CA ALA A 148 30.64 13.36 -63.65
C ALA A 148 30.77 14.38 -64.80
N GLU A 149 29.79 14.45 -65.71
CA GLU A 149 29.72 15.43 -66.79
C GLU A 149 29.48 16.85 -66.27
N GLN A 150 28.55 17.05 -65.34
CA GLN A 150 28.36 18.34 -64.66
C GLN A 150 29.64 18.80 -63.94
N ARG A 151 30.29 17.89 -63.20
CA ARG A 151 31.56 18.16 -62.52
C ARG A 151 32.67 18.51 -63.52
N LYS A 152 32.75 17.81 -64.66
CA LYS A 152 33.70 18.11 -65.74
C LYS A 152 33.43 19.49 -66.33
N ALA A 153 32.18 19.81 -66.67
CA ALA A 153 31.79 21.10 -67.23
C ALA A 153 32.12 22.26 -66.28
N ALA A 154 31.81 22.14 -64.98
CA ALA A 154 32.17 23.14 -63.98
C ALA A 154 33.69 23.32 -63.82
N ILE A 155 34.48 22.24 -63.93
CA ILE A 155 35.95 22.30 -63.94
C ILE A 155 36.48 22.97 -65.21
N GLU A 156 35.86 22.72 -66.37
CA GLU A 156 36.25 23.32 -67.65
C GLU A 156 35.89 24.82 -67.71
N GLU A 157 34.72 25.21 -67.20
CA GLU A 157 34.32 26.60 -67.01
C GLU A 157 35.26 27.34 -66.04
N ALA A 158 35.62 26.71 -64.92
CA ALA A 158 36.57 27.27 -63.95
C ALA A 158 37.97 27.45 -64.58
N LYS A 159 38.48 26.44 -65.32
CA LYS A 159 39.73 26.55 -66.08
C LYS A 159 39.69 27.68 -67.10
N LEU A 160 38.59 27.82 -67.84
CA LEU A 160 38.41 28.88 -68.84
C LEU A 160 38.41 30.27 -68.18
N LYS A 161 37.71 30.43 -67.06
CA LYS A 161 37.73 31.65 -66.24
C LYS A 161 39.13 31.97 -65.71
N MET A 162 39.86 30.98 -65.18
CA MET A 162 41.25 31.17 -64.73
C MET A 162 42.20 31.54 -65.89
N TYR A 163 42.01 30.95 -67.07
CA TYR A 163 42.78 31.25 -68.27
C TYR A 163 42.59 32.71 -68.73
N TYR A 164 41.33 33.17 -68.85
CA TYR A 164 41.04 34.58 -69.14
C TYR A 164 41.50 35.55 -68.04
N GLN A 165 41.62 35.08 -66.78
CA GLN A 165 42.18 35.86 -65.68
C GLN A 165 43.71 35.96 -65.71
N THR A 166 44.43 35.24 -66.58
CA THR A 166 45.87 35.44 -66.75
C THR A 166 46.18 36.78 -67.43
N ASP A 167 47.23 37.47 -66.99
CA ASP A 167 47.52 38.82 -67.51
C ASP A 167 47.96 38.82 -68.97
N GLN A 168 48.57 37.73 -69.46
CA GLN A 168 48.85 37.52 -70.88
C GLN A 168 47.55 37.50 -71.70
N MET A 169 46.50 36.82 -71.22
CA MET A 169 45.21 36.83 -71.90
C MET A 169 44.52 38.19 -71.81
N LYS A 170 44.57 38.89 -70.67
CA LYS A 170 44.03 40.26 -70.56
C LYS A 170 44.70 41.22 -71.56
N GLN A 171 46.03 41.14 -71.68
CA GLN A 171 46.79 41.92 -72.65
C GLN A 171 46.38 41.58 -74.10
N LEU A 172 46.23 40.29 -74.42
CA LEU A 172 45.77 39.84 -75.74
C LEU A 172 44.35 40.35 -76.08
N HIS A 173 43.41 40.29 -75.13
CA HIS A 173 42.04 40.80 -75.34
C HIS A 173 42.01 42.33 -75.47
N SER A 174 42.83 43.04 -74.69
CA SER A 174 43.00 44.50 -74.82
C SER A 174 43.60 44.90 -76.19
N ALA A 175 44.57 44.12 -76.68
CA ALA A 175 45.15 44.32 -78.01
C ALA A 175 44.16 44.00 -79.14
N LEU A 176 43.37 42.92 -79.01
CA LEU A 176 42.34 42.55 -79.98
C LEU A 176 41.25 43.64 -80.06
N LEU A 177 40.72 44.09 -78.92
CA LEU A 177 39.77 45.20 -78.85
C LEU A 177 40.34 46.49 -79.48
N LEU A 178 41.63 46.78 -79.27
CA LEU A 178 42.29 47.91 -79.93
C LEU A 178 42.35 47.72 -81.46
N THR A 179 42.58 46.50 -81.97
CA THR A 179 42.54 46.26 -83.42
C THR A 179 41.14 46.39 -84.02
N GLU A 180 40.10 45.99 -83.29
CA GLU A 180 38.70 46.20 -83.69
C GLU A 180 38.37 47.70 -83.76
N VAL A 181 38.69 48.47 -82.71
CA VAL A 181 38.50 49.93 -82.65
C VAL A 181 39.27 50.65 -83.76
N LEU A 182 40.46 50.18 -84.12
CA LEU A 182 41.24 50.74 -85.25
C LEU A 182 40.61 50.40 -86.62
N GLN A 183 40.03 49.20 -86.79
CA GLN A 183 39.28 48.84 -88.00
C GLN A 183 38.00 49.67 -88.15
N GLU A 184 37.21 49.79 -87.08
CA GLU A 184 36.04 50.69 -87.05
C GLU A 184 36.44 52.13 -87.37
N ARG A 185 37.56 52.60 -86.81
CA ARG A 185 38.04 53.96 -87.06
C ARG A 185 38.43 54.20 -88.51
N ASN A 186 39.05 53.21 -89.17
CA ASN A 186 39.36 53.29 -90.60
C ASN A 186 38.09 53.33 -91.45
N ALA A 187 37.10 52.46 -91.16
CA ALA A 187 35.81 52.47 -91.85
C ALA A 187 35.06 53.81 -91.69
N GLN A 188 35.14 54.46 -90.51
CA GLN A 188 34.62 55.81 -90.30
C GLN A 188 35.33 56.88 -91.16
N LEU A 189 36.64 56.75 -91.37
CA LEU A 189 37.42 57.68 -92.21
C LEU A 189 37.10 57.49 -93.69
N GLU A 190 37.01 56.24 -94.17
CA GLU A 190 36.57 55.93 -95.53
C GLU A 190 35.15 56.47 -95.81
N LEU A 191 34.21 56.27 -94.88
CA LEU A 191 32.86 56.82 -94.97
C LEU A 191 32.87 58.36 -95.00
N LYS A 192 33.72 59.01 -94.20
CA LYS A 192 33.90 60.47 -94.19
C LYS A 192 34.43 60.97 -95.54
N GLU A 193 35.44 60.33 -96.11
CA GLU A 193 35.98 60.68 -97.42
C GLU A 193 34.94 60.53 -98.53
N LEU A 194 34.19 59.41 -98.56
CA LEU A 194 33.11 59.21 -99.52
C LEU A 194 32.04 60.30 -99.41
N CYS A 195 31.72 60.72 -98.19
CA CYS A 195 30.80 61.82 -97.92
C CYS A 195 31.36 63.19 -98.37
N GLU A 196 32.66 63.45 -98.21
CA GLU A 196 33.31 64.70 -98.63
C GLU A 196 33.44 64.79 -100.15
N ARG A 197 33.84 63.70 -100.83
CA ARG A 197 33.83 63.59 -102.31
C ARG A 197 32.41 63.84 -102.85
N THR A 198 31.41 63.16 -102.30
CA THR A 198 29.99 63.31 -102.69
C THR A 198 29.45 64.73 -102.46
N LYS A 199 29.89 65.44 -101.41
CA LYS A 199 29.55 66.85 -101.18
C LYS A 199 30.17 67.75 -102.25
N GLY A 200 31.48 67.62 -102.49
CA GLY A 200 32.19 68.43 -103.47
C GLY A 200 31.66 68.25 -104.90
N ASP A 201 31.24 67.05 -105.28
CA ASP A 201 30.65 66.81 -106.60
C ASP A 201 29.22 67.37 -106.73
N LYS A 202 28.41 67.32 -105.66
CA LYS A 202 27.12 68.02 -105.61
C LYS A 202 27.28 69.54 -105.70
N GLU A 203 28.31 70.09 -105.04
CA GLU A 203 28.64 71.52 -105.07
C GLU A 203 29.10 71.97 -106.47
N LYS A 204 29.95 71.19 -107.15
CA LYS A 204 30.31 71.41 -108.56
C LYS A 204 29.07 71.40 -109.47
N VAL A 205 28.18 70.41 -109.33
CA VAL A 205 26.95 70.33 -110.13
C VAL A 205 26.05 71.55 -109.90
N LEU A 206 25.93 72.03 -108.66
CA LEU A 206 25.18 73.23 -108.32
C LEU A 206 25.82 74.50 -108.95
N VAL A 207 27.14 74.65 -108.86
CA VAL A 207 27.87 75.77 -109.47
C VAL A 207 27.77 75.76 -111.00
N GLU A 208 27.85 74.60 -111.65
CA GLU A 208 27.65 74.48 -113.10
C GLU A 208 26.19 74.64 -113.54
N GLN A 209 25.21 74.40 -112.66
CA GLN A 209 23.82 74.82 -112.89
C GLN A 209 23.72 76.33 -112.86
N TRP A 210 24.17 77.00 -111.79
CA TRP A 210 24.09 78.45 -111.65
C TRP A 210 24.82 79.21 -112.79
N LYS A 211 25.93 78.66 -113.31
CA LYS A 211 26.61 79.18 -114.49
C LYS A 211 25.79 79.05 -115.78
N ARG A 212 25.05 77.95 -115.95
CA ARG A 212 24.14 77.72 -117.08
C ARG A 212 22.96 78.67 -117.01
N ASP A 213 22.31 78.77 -115.85
CA ASP A 213 21.17 79.67 -115.64
C ASP A 213 21.54 81.13 -115.98
N LEU A 214 22.69 81.60 -115.47
CA LEU A 214 23.26 82.94 -115.75
C LEU A 214 23.73 83.16 -117.21
N ALA A 215 23.85 82.09 -118.01
CA ALA A 215 24.15 82.15 -119.44
C ALA A 215 22.86 82.09 -120.28
N GLU A 216 21.92 81.22 -119.90
CA GLU A 216 20.61 81.07 -120.52
C GLU A 216 19.80 82.38 -120.39
N ASP A 217 19.78 83.03 -119.22
CA ASP A 217 19.19 84.37 -119.03
C ASP A 217 19.70 85.41 -120.06
N LYS A 218 21.02 85.41 -120.32
CA LYS A 218 21.66 86.36 -121.24
C LYS A 218 21.28 86.08 -122.69
N TYR A 219 21.13 84.80 -123.07
CA TYR A 219 20.68 84.43 -124.41
C TYR A 219 19.17 84.65 -124.59
N PHE A 220 18.35 84.30 -123.60
CA PHE A 220 16.89 84.37 -123.63
C PHE A 220 16.37 85.80 -123.92
N VAL A 221 16.98 86.80 -123.28
CA VAL A 221 16.70 88.24 -123.51
C VAL A 221 16.97 88.70 -124.95
N THR A 222 17.91 88.07 -125.65
CA THR A 222 18.22 88.39 -127.06
C THR A 222 17.35 87.61 -128.06
N PHE A 223 17.02 86.35 -127.73
CA PHE A 223 16.29 85.43 -128.60
C PHE A 223 14.79 85.75 -128.68
N ILE A 224 14.15 86.08 -127.54
CA ILE A 224 12.72 86.42 -127.48
C ILE A 224 12.36 87.62 -128.39
N LYS A 225 13.28 88.57 -128.58
CA LYS A 225 13.05 89.73 -129.46
C LYS A 225 12.99 89.41 -130.96
N ARG A 226 13.22 88.16 -131.39
CA ARG A 226 13.19 87.76 -132.82
C ARG A 226 12.48 86.43 -133.13
N GLY A 227 12.31 85.50 -132.18
CA GLY A 227 11.73 84.17 -132.45
C GLY A 227 10.22 83.99 -132.18
N CYS A 228 9.57 84.97 -131.55
CA CYS A 228 8.34 84.73 -130.78
C CYS A 228 7.00 84.61 -131.55
N SER A 229 6.97 84.47 -132.89
CA SER A 229 5.69 84.14 -133.58
C SER A 229 5.50 82.62 -133.74
N PRO A 230 6.30 81.89 -134.54
CA PRO A 230 6.00 80.49 -134.86
C PRO A 230 6.32 79.52 -133.71
N LEU A 231 7.29 79.89 -132.86
CA LEU A 231 7.74 79.05 -131.75
C LEU A 231 6.68 78.97 -130.64
N ILE A 232 5.83 79.99 -130.46
CA ILE A 232 4.77 79.99 -129.44
C ILE A 232 3.68 78.96 -129.77
N GLU A 233 3.34 78.76 -131.05
CA GLU A 233 2.32 77.78 -131.45
C GLU A 233 2.82 76.35 -131.25
N PHE A 234 4.04 76.03 -131.70
CA PHE A 234 4.64 74.70 -131.52
C PHE A 234 4.92 74.36 -130.04
N THR A 235 5.38 75.32 -129.25
CA THR A 235 5.53 75.12 -127.79
C THR A 235 4.17 75.02 -127.09
N GLY A 236 3.14 75.75 -127.56
CA GLY A 236 1.76 75.62 -127.10
C GLY A 236 1.18 74.22 -127.33
N HIS A 237 1.48 73.58 -128.47
CA HIS A 237 1.07 72.19 -128.73
C HIS A 237 1.74 71.22 -127.75
N ARG A 238 3.06 71.31 -127.59
CA ARG A 238 3.83 70.49 -126.63
C ARG A 238 3.46 70.75 -125.16
N MET A 239 2.97 71.95 -124.84
CA MET A 239 2.41 72.24 -123.51
C MET A 239 1.07 71.55 -123.29
N LYS A 240 0.17 71.49 -124.30
CA LYS A 240 -1.09 70.73 -124.21
C LYS A 240 -0.81 69.25 -123.99
N GLU A 241 0.06 68.65 -124.80
CA GLU A 241 0.51 67.25 -124.66
C GLU A 241 1.06 66.96 -123.25
N ARG A 242 1.92 67.85 -122.72
CA ARG A 242 2.47 67.74 -121.36
C ARG A 242 1.40 67.91 -120.27
N ILE A 243 0.39 68.75 -120.49
CA ILE A 243 -0.73 68.93 -119.54
C ILE A 243 -1.66 67.71 -119.56
N GLU A 244 -1.89 67.10 -120.72
CA GLU A 244 -2.70 65.89 -120.86
C GLU A 244 -1.98 64.67 -120.27
N ALA A 245 -0.68 64.51 -120.51
CA ALA A 245 0.14 63.49 -119.86
C ALA A 245 0.16 63.64 -118.33
N LYS A 246 0.24 64.87 -117.81
CA LYS A 246 0.12 65.12 -116.35
C LYS A 246 -1.25 64.77 -115.79
N LYS A 247 -2.34 65.09 -116.48
CA LYS A 247 -3.70 64.71 -116.07
C LYS A 247 -3.87 63.19 -116.03
N LEU A 248 -3.24 62.46 -116.97
CA LEU A 248 -3.21 61.01 -116.96
C LEU A 248 -2.45 60.49 -115.72
N GLU A 249 -1.23 60.96 -115.50
CA GLU A 249 -0.38 60.63 -114.34
C GLU A 249 -1.08 60.94 -112.98
N GLU A 250 -1.82 62.06 -112.91
CA GLU A 250 -2.65 62.44 -111.75
C GLU A 250 -3.84 61.48 -111.57
N SER A 251 -4.49 61.04 -112.66
CA SER A 251 -5.58 60.05 -112.59
C SER A 251 -5.10 58.66 -112.19
N GLU A 252 -3.90 58.25 -112.63
CA GLU A 252 -3.26 57.00 -112.25
C GLU A 252 -2.90 57.02 -110.75
N LYS A 253 -2.29 58.10 -110.26
CA LYS A 253 -2.00 58.29 -108.82
C LYS A 253 -3.25 58.31 -107.95
N LEU A 254 -4.37 58.83 -108.44
CA LEU A 254 -5.66 58.76 -107.74
C LEU A 254 -6.17 57.31 -107.68
N ALA A 255 -6.10 56.57 -108.78
CA ALA A 255 -6.48 55.15 -108.82
C ALA A 255 -5.55 54.26 -107.97
N GLU A 256 -4.25 54.56 -107.89
CA GLU A 256 -3.31 53.91 -106.97
C GLU A 256 -3.63 54.25 -105.51
N ARG A 257 -3.89 55.51 -105.19
CA ARG A 257 -4.30 55.94 -103.86
C ARG A 257 -5.59 55.24 -103.40
N GLU A 258 -6.57 55.06 -104.29
CA GLU A 258 -7.77 54.29 -103.96
C GLU A 258 -7.49 52.82 -103.70
N LYS A 259 -6.61 52.16 -104.48
CA LYS A 259 -6.18 50.77 -104.22
C LYS A 259 -5.48 50.65 -102.86
N LEU A 260 -4.56 51.57 -102.55
CA LEU A 260 -3.85 51.61 -101.27
C LEU A 260 -4.79 51.85 -100.08
N LEU A 261 -5.83 52.67 -100.24
CA LEU A 261 -6.85 52.89 -99.21
C LEU A 261 -7.74 51.66 -98.98
N ARG A 262 -8.06 50.87 -100.02
CA ARG A 262 -8.78 49.59 -99.86
C ARG A 262 -7.92 48.56 -99.12
N ILE A 263 -6.68 48.38 -99.55
CA ILE A 263 -5.72 47.48 -98.89
C ILE A 263 -5.53 47.87 -97.42
N ALA A 264 -5.38 49.17 -97.11
CA ALA A 264 -5.24 49.62 -95.73
C ALA A 264 -6.49 49.35 -94.86
N ALA A 265 -7.70 49.42 -95.44
CA ALA A 265 -8.94 49.09 -94.74
C ALA A 265 -9.07 47.57 -94.49
N GLU A 266 -8.69 46.75 -95.47
CA GLU A 266 -8.62 45.28 -95.36
C GLU A 266 -7.62 44.86 -94.28
N ASP A 267 -6.40 45.42 -94.29
CA ASP A 267 -5.36 45.27 -93.26
C ASP A 267 -5.88 45.61 -91.85
N GLU A 268 -6.63 46.71 -91.73
CA GLU A 268 -7.24 47.12 -90.47
C GLU A 268 -8.31 46.15 -89.99
N GLU A 269 -9.13 45.60 -90.89
CA GLU A 269 -10.11 44.57 -90.55
C GLU A 269 -9.44 43.25 -90.14
N GLU A 270 -8.40 42.79 -90.83
CA GLU A 270 -7.67 41.58 -90.45
C GLU A 270 -7.04 41.72 -89.06
N ARG A 271 -6.45 42.88 -88.75
CA ARG A 271 -5.92 43.18 -87.40
C ARG A 271 -7.02 43.16 -86.35
N LYS A 272 -8.21 43.73 -86.63
CA LYS A 272 -9.37 43.68 -85.72
C LYS A 272 -9.84 42.23 -85.50
N ARG A 273 -9.92 41.42 -86.56
CA ARG A 273 -10.27 39.97 -86.52
C ARG A 273 -9.19 39.13 -85.83
N PHE A 274 -7.92 39.52 -85.86
CA PHE A 274 -6.83 38.86 -85.14
C PHE A 274 -6.91 39.15 -83.63
N ILE A 275 -6.99 40.43 -83.25
CA ILE A 275 -7.14 40.86 -81.84
C ILE A 275 -8.39 40.24 -81.20
N GLN A 276 -9.48 40.08 -81.97
CA GLN A 276 -10.69 39.43 -81.47
C GLN A 276 -10.47 37.94 -81.18
N ARG A 277 -9.82 37.19 -82.09
CA ARG A 277 -9.46 35.77 -81.87
C ARG A 277 -8.49 35.57 -80.70
N GLU A 278 -7.52 36.46 -80.50
CA GLU A 278 -6.65 36.41 -79.32
C GLU A 278 -7.43 36.61 -78.00
N ARG A 279 -8.45 37.48 -78.01
CA ARG A 279 -9.32 37.69 -76.83
C ARG A 279 -10.19 36.47 -76.55
N GLU A 280 -10.73 35.82 -77.59
CA GLU A 280 -11.55 34.62 -77.50
C GLU A 280 -10.71 33.45 -76.95
N LEU A 281 -9.56 33.14 -77.55
CA LEU A 281 -8.61 32.15 -77.03
C LEU A 281 -8.17 32.48 -75.58
N GLY A 282 -7.95 33.76 -75.28
CA GLY A 282 -7.62 34.27 -73.96
C GLY A 282 -8.78 34.29 -72.95
N LEU A 283 -10.02 33.98 -73.36
CA LEU A 283 -11.18 33.74 -72.51
C LEU A 283 -11.43 32.25 -72.33
N ASP A 284 -11.32 31.46 -73.41
CA ASP A 284 -11.45 30.00 -73.39
C ASP A 284 -10.41 29.37 -72.46
N LEU A 285 -9.14 29.75 -72.60
CA LEU A 285 -8.06 29.31 -71.70
C LEU A 285 -8.33 29.67 -70.23
N LYS A 286 -8.97 30.82 -69.97
CA LYS A 286 -9.39 31.21 -68.60
C LYS A 286 -10.62 30.43 -68.12
N SER A 287 -11.45 29.91 -69.02
CA SER A 287 -12.55 29.00 -68.72
C SER A 287 -11.99 27.63 -68.33
N ASP A 288 -11.08 27.09 -69.14
CA ASP A 288 -10.42 25.80 -68.91
C ASP A 288 -9.66 25.76 -67.59
N TYR A 289 -8.86 26.79 -67.28
CA TYR A 289 -8.20 26.88 -65.97
C TYR A 289 -9.19 26.93 -64.80
N LYS A 290 -10.32 27.65 -64.95
CA LYS A 290 -11.38 27.66 -63.92
C LYS A 290 -12.06 26.31 -63.79
N GLU A 291 -12.23 25.55 -64.88
CA GLU A 291 -12.82 24.22 -64.81
C GLU A 291 -11.85 23.19 -64.23
N GLN A 292 -10.57 23.22 -64.60
CA GLN A 292 -9.51 22.42 -63.97
C GLN A 292 -9.45 22.69 -62.46
N MET A 293 -9.51 23.94 -62.03
CA MET A 293 -9.56 24.28 -60.59
C MET A 293 -10.81 23.70 -59.90
N LYS A 294 -11.99 23.73 -60.55
CA LYS A 294 -13.21 23.08 -60.03
C LYS A 294 -13.10 21.55 -60.00
N ARG A 295 -12.47 20.92 -61.01
CA ARG A 295 -12.20 19.47 -61.04
C ARG A 295 -11.25 19.08 -59.90
N ASN A 296 -10.19 19.84 -59.68
CA ASN A 296 -9.23 19.63 -58.59
C ASN A 296 -9.87 19.84 -57.20
N GLN A 297 -10.78 20.81 -57.04
CA GLN A 297 -11.57 20.97 -55.82
C GLN A 297 -12.47 19.76 -55.56
N LYS A 298 -13.16 19.25 -56.58
CA LYS A 298 -13.99 18.02 -56.46
C LYS A 298 -13.16 16.79 -56.12
N MET A 299 -11.97 16.64 -56.70
CA MET A 299 -11.06 15.53 -56.36
C MET A 299 -10.66 15.57 -54.88
N LYS A 300 -10.28 16.75 -54.36
CA LYS A 300 -9.94 16.91 -52.94
C LYS A 300 -11.11 16.66 -51.99
N GLU A 301 -12.33 17.02 -52.39
CA GLU A 301 -13.54 16.70 -51.60
C GLU A 301 -13.79 15.18 -51.56
N ILE A 302 -13.61 14.49 -52.70
CA ILE A 302 -13.71 13.02 -52.80
C ILE A 302 -12.59 12.31 -52.01
N GLU A 303 -11.39 12.90 -51.97
CA GLU A 303 -10.27 12.40 -51.16
C GLU A 303 -10.57 12.55 -49.66
N ARG A 304 -11.02 13.73 -49.20
CA ARG A 304 -11.39 13.93 -47.79
C ARG A 304 -12.54 13.03 -47.33
N LEU A 305 -13.55 12.82 -48.18
CA LEU A 305 -14.65 11.89 -47.88
C LEU A 305 -14.18 10.43 -47.74
N LYS A 306 -13.16 10.01 -48.51
CA LYS A 306 -12.54 8.68 -48.34
C LYS A 306 -11.72 8.60 -47.06
N GLU A 307 -10.98 9.64 -46.70
CA GLU A 307 -10.26 9.72 -45.43
C GLU A 307 -11.24 9.63 -44.24
N GLU A 308 -12.39 10.31 -44.32
CA GLU A 308 -13.49 10.21 -43.36
C GLU A 308 -14.06 8.77 -43.29
N GLU A 309 -14.36 8.13 -44.43
CA GLU A 309 -14.82 6.74 -44.50
C GLU A 309 -13.80 5.73 -43.93
N GLU A 310 -12.52 5.86 -44.28
CA GLU A 310 -11.43 5.01 -43.78
C GLU A 310 -11.20 5.20 -42.27
N GLU A 311 -11.33 6.43 -41.76
CA GLU A 311 -11.37 6.69 -40.33
C GLU A 311 -12.55 5.99 -39.65
N GLU A 312 -13.76 6.04 -40.22
CA GLU A 312 -14.92 5.35 -39.64
C GLU A 312 -14.74 3.83 -39.62
N GLN A 313 -14.22 3.24 -40.68
CA GLN A 313 -13.81 1.82 -40.66
C GLN A 313 -12.81 1.54 -39.54
N CYS A 314 -11.76 2.38 -39.40
CA CYS A 314 -10.78 2.24 -38.32
C CYS A 314 -11.39 2.37 -36.92
N ARG A 315 -12.34 3.30 -36.71
CA ARG A 315 -13.10 3.46 -35.46
C ARG A 315 -13.93 2.21 -35.15
N ILE A 316 -14.61 1.63 -36.15
CA ILE A 316 -15.40 0.40 -36.03
C ILE A 316 -14.49 -0.80 -35.70
N PHE A 317 -13.38 -1.00 -36.42
CA PHE A 317 -12.41 -2.06 -36.13
C PHE A 317 -11.77 -1.91 -34.75
N ALA A 318 -11.45 -0.68 -34.33
CA ALA A 318 -10.93 -0.41 -32.98
C ALA A 318 -11.97 -0.75 -31.89
N ALA A 319 -13.23 -0.39 -32.09
CA ALA A 319 -14.33 -0.74 -31.18
C ALA A 319 -14.57 -2.26 -31.11
N ALA A 320 -14.57 -2.95 -32.25
CA ALA A 320 -14.69 -4.41 -32.31
C ALA A 320 -13.51 -5.12 -31.62
N LYS A 321 -12.28 -4.67 -31.89
CA LYS A 321 -11.06 -5.20 -31.26
C LYS A 321 -11.08 -5.00 -29.74
N ARG A 322 -11.49 -3.81 -29.26
CA ARG A 322 -11.72 -3.54 -27.83
C ARG A 322 -12.73 -4.51 -27.23
N LYS A 323 -13.90 -4.71 -27.86
CA LYS A 323 -14.93 -5.66 -27.41
C LYS A 323 -14.42 -7.10 -27.34
N MET A 324 -13.67 -7.57 -28.35
CA MET A 324 -13.06 -8.90 -28.31
C MET A 324 -12.03 -9.04 -27.19
N THR A 325 -11.19 -8.01 -26.96
CA THR A 325 -10.22 -8.01 -25.85
C THR A 325 -10.92 -8.01 -24.49
N THR A 326 -12.00 -7.25 -24.29
CA THR A 326 -12.76 -7.28 -23.02
C THR A 326 -13.44 -8.64 -22.81
N MET A 327 -14.05 -9.23 -23.85
CA MET A 327 -14.64 -10.58 -23.75
C MET A 327 -13.59 -11.64 -23.42
N ARG A 328 -12.38 -11.53 -23.99
CA ARG A 328 -11.26 -12.41 -23.66
C ARG A 328 -10.84 -12.28 -22.21
N VAL A 329 -10.63 -11.06 -21.71
CA VAL A 329 -10.24 -10.80 -20.32
C VAL A 329 -11.34 -11.23 -19.33
N LEU A 330 -12.61 -11.06 -19.68
CA LEU A 330 -13.74 -11.60 -18.89
C LEU A 330 -13.71 -13.13 -18.86
N LYS A 331 -13.50 -13.80 -20.00
CA LYS A 331 -13.46 -15.26 -20.03
C LYS A 331 -12.23 -15.84 -19.32
N GLU A 332 -11.08 -15.18 -19.42
CA GLU A 332 -9.89 -15.52 -18.63
C GLU A 332 -10.17 -15.34 -17.13
N ARG A 333 -10.84 -14.25 -16.69
CA ARG A 333 -11.28 -14.05 -15.30
C ARG A 333 -12.29 -15.09 -14.82
N GLU A 334 -13.24 -15.53 -15.65
CA GLU A 334 -14.16 -16.63 -15.32
C GLU A 334 -13.38 -17.94 -15.07
N MET A 335 -12.40 -18.26 -15.93
CA MET A 335 -11.57 -19.46 -15.76
C MET A 335 -10.64 -19.38 -14.54
N PHE A 336 -10.21 -18.18 -14.13
CA PHE A 336 -9.51 -17.98 -12.86
C PHE A 336 -10.44 -18.16 -11.67
N LYS A 337 -11.63 -17.53 -11.66
CA LYS A 337 -12.61 -17.69 -10.58
C LYS A 337 -13.03 -19.15 -10.38
N ALA A 338 -13.35 -19.87 -11.45
CA ALA A 338 -13.70 -21.30 -11.35
C ALA A 338 -12.56 -22.16 -10.76
N ARG A 339 -11.30 -21.75 -10.95
CA ARG A 339 -10.13 -22.40 -10.31
C ARG A 339 -9.99 -21.99 -8.85
N GLU A 340 -10.21 -20.72 -8.51
CA GLU A 340 -10.23 -20.23 -7.13
C GLU A 340 -11.35 -20.90 -6.33
N GLU A 341 -12.54 -21.06 -6.90
CA GLU A 341 -13.69 -21.78 -6.32
C GLU A 341 -13.35 -23.25 -6.05
N GLN A 342 -12.66 -23.95 -6.95
CA GLN A 342 -12.16 -25.32 -6.70
C GLN A 342 -11.09 -25.37 -5.60
N MET A 343 -10.16 -24.39 -5.56
CA MET A 343 -9.16 -24.29 -4.49
C MET A 343 -9.80 -23.99 -3.14
N GLU A 344 -10.84 -23.15 -3.10
CA GLU A 344 -11.60 -22.81 -1.90
C GLU A 344 -12.46 -24.00 -1.42
N GLN A 345 -13.03 -24.79 -2.33
CA GLN A 345 -13.66 -26.08 -2.01
C GLN A 345 -12.67 -27.06 -1.35
N ILE A 346 -11.47 -27.22 -1.93
CA ILE A 346 -10.42 -28.09 -1.35
C ILE A 346 -9.99 -27.56 0.03
N LYS A 347 -9.78 -26.25 0.17
CA LYS A 347 -9.44 -25.58 1.44
C LYS A 347 -10.54 -25.76 2.49
N ASN A 348 -11.81 -25.64 2.12
CA ASN A 348 -12.94 -25.85 3.03
C ASN A 348 -13.01 -27.30 3.51
N PHE A 349 -12.91 -28.28 2.60
CA PHE A 349 -12.83 -29.71 2.93
C PHE A 349 -11.65 -30.04 3.84
N LEU A 350 -10.46 -29.48 3.59
CA LEU A 350 -9.31 -29.61 4.49
C LEU A 350 -9.57 -28.95 5.85
N SER A 351 -10.26 -27.81 5.89
CA SER A 351 -10.66 -27.17 7.16
C SER A 351 -11.65 -28.02 7.95
N GLU A 352 -12.54 -28.75 7.27
CA GLU A 352 -13.51 -29.66 7.88
C GLU A 352 -12.83 -30.92 8.41
N GLN A 353 -11.88 -31.49 7.67
CA GLN A 353 -11.04 -32.59 8.18
C GLN A 353 -10.21 -32.16 9.41
N LEU A 354 -9.69 -30.94 9.43
CA LEU A 354 -8.99 -30.39 10.59
C LEU A 354 -9.96 -30.18 11.76
N LYS A 355 -11.14 -29.60 11.54
CA LYS A 355 -12.19 -29.43 12.57
C LYS A 355 -12.68 -30.77 13.14
N LEU A 356 -12.77 -31.83 12.32
CA LEU A 356 -13.09 -33.18 12.78
C LEU A 356 -12.01 -33.73 13.71
N LYS A 357 -10.73 -33.63 13.34
CA LYS A 357 -9.61 -34.03 14.21
C LYS A 357 -9.56 -33.22 15.51
N TYR A 358 -9.78 -31.90 15.45
CA TYR A 358 -9.88 -31.07 16.64
C TYR A 358 -11.05 -31.49 17.55
N LYS A 359 -12.21 -31.89 17.00
CA LYS A 359 -13.30 -32.45 17.81
C LYS A 359 -12.94 -33.79 18.45
N ASP A 360 -12.28 -34.69 17.74
CA ASP A 360 -11.78 -35.97 18.30
C ASP A 360 -10.76 -35.75 19.44
N GLU A 361 -10.02 -34.64 19.41
CA GLU A 361 -9.07 -34.21 20.45
C GLU A 361 -9.78 -33.47 21.60
N GLU A 362 -10.72 -32.58 21.32
CA GLU A 362 -11.56 -31.89 22.30
C GLU A 362 -12.42 -32.88 23.12
N GLU A 363 -13.08 -33.85 22.48
CA GLU A 363 -13.82 -34.90 23.18
C GLU A 363 -12.92 -35.78 24.07
N ARG A 364 -11.63 -35.91 23.72
CA ARG A 364 -10.64 -36.64 24.52
C ARG A 364 -10.17 -35.80 25.70
N TYR A 365 -9.99 -34.49 25.50
CA TYR A 365 -9.69 -33.52 26.55
C TYR A 365 -10.83 -33.38 27.56
N VAL A 366 -12.08 -33.30 27.08
CA VAL A 366 -13.29 -33.25 27.94
C VAL A 366 -13.41 -34.51 28.80
N ARG A 367 -13.17 -35.71 28.22
CA ARG A 367 -13.14 -36.97 28.97
C ARG A 367 -12.04 -37.00 30.04
N ALA A 368 -10.82 -36.63 29.69
CA ALA A 368 -9.71 -36.55 30.65
C ALA A 368 -9.93 -35.48 31.74
N SER A 369 -10.60 -34.37 31.41
CA SER A 369 -10.98 -33.33 32.38
C SER A 369 -12.06 -33.82 33.34
N ALA A 370 -13.05 -34.58 32.86
CA ALA A 370 -14.09 -35.17 33.70
C ALA A 370 -13.52 -36.22 34.67
N GLU A 371 -12.67 -37.13 34.18
CA GLU A 371 -11.96 -38.13 35.00
C GLU A 371 -11.07 -37.46 36.08
N LYS A 372 -10.40 -36.36 35.73
CA LYS A 372 -9.63 -35.55 36.69
C LYS A 372 -10.50 -34.82 37.71
N GLN A 373 -11.69 -34.34 37.33
CA GLN A 373 -12.64 -33.74 38.25
C GLN A 373 -13.26 -34.78 39.19
N GLU A 374 -13.62 -35.96 38.69
CA GLU A 374 -14.16 -37.07 39.49
C GLU A 374 -13.13 -37.56 40.53
N THR A 375 -11.85 -37.69 40.14
CA THR A 375 -10.78 -38.07 41.08
C THR A 375 -10.45 -37.00 42.12
N GLU A 376 -10.55 -35.69 41.83
CA GLU A 376 -10.47 -34.66 42.87
C GLU A 376 -11.73 -34.58 43.74
N ASN A 377 -12.93 -34.75 43.18
CA ASN A 377 -14.18 -34.81 43.95
C ASN A 377 -14.15 -35.96 44.99
N LEU A 378 -13.59 -37.12 44.62
CA LEU A 378 -13.35 -38.23 45.55
C LEU A 378 -12.36 -37.85 46.67
N ARG A 379 -11.24 -37.21 46.32
CA ARG A 379 -10.25 -36.69 47.29
C ARG A 379 -10.84 -35.64 48.23
N GLU A 380 -11.73 -34.78 47.75
CA GLU A 380 -12.42 -33.80 48.58
C GLU A 380 -13.47 -34.45 49.49
N ALA A 381 -14.21 -35.45 49.01
CA ALA A 381 -15.11 -36.24 49.83
C ALA A 381 -14.38 -37.03 50.93
N GLU A 382 -13.17 -37.53 50.66
CA GLU A 382 -12.30 -38.17 51.66
C GLU A 382 -11.79 -37.16 52.70
N LYS A 383 -11.27 -36.01 52.27
CA LYS A 383 -10.86 -34.91 53.17
C LYS A 383 -12.03 -34.45 54.06
N ALA A 384 -13.24 -34.34 53.50
CA ALA A 384 -14.44 -33.95 54.23
C ALA A 384 -14.85 -35.00 55.28
N LYS A 385 -14.78 -36.30 54.96
CA LYS A 385 -15.01 -37.39 55.93
C LYS A 385 -14.00 -37.35 57.08
N LEU A 386 -12.71 -37.16 56.76
CA LEU A 386 -11.65 -37.08 57.78
C LEU A 386 -11.79 -35.83 58.68
N LEU A 387 -12.21 -34.69 58.11
CA LEU A 387 -12.52 -33.49 58.87
C LEU A 387 -13.75 -33.69 59.77
N ALA A 388 -14.81 -34.33 59.28
CA ALA A 388 -15.99 -34.66 60.07
C ALA A 388 -15.65 -35.60 61.25
N GLN A 389 -14.79 -36.60 61.02
CA GLN A 389 -14.28 -37.49 62.08
C GLN A 389 -13.49 -36.69 63.15
N ARG A 390 -12.52 -35.85 62.75
CA ARG A 390 -11.77 -34.99 63.69
C ARG A 390 -12.67 -34.02 64.46
N ILE A 391 -13.70 -33.47 63.82
CA ILE A 391 -14.67 -32.58 64.50
C ILE A 391 -15.49 -33.38 65.52
N ALA A 392 -15.88 -34.62 65.21
CA ALA A 392 -16.55 -35.50 66.17
C ALA A 392 -15.63 -35.88 67.35
N GLU A 393 -14.37 -36.23 67.11
CA GLU A 393 -13.36 -36.51 68.14
C GLU A 393 -13.13 -35.30 69.07
N ILE A 394 -12.93 -34.10 68.50
CA ILE A 394 -12.77 -32.85 69.26
C ILE A 394 -14.01 -32.55 70.10
N ASN A 395 -15.22 -32.79 69.57
CA ASN A 395 -16.46 -32.56 70.30
C ASN A 395 -16.72 -33.63 71.38
N ALA A 396 -16.29 -34.88 71.17
CA ALA A 396 -16.31 -35.91 72.21
C ALA A 396 -15.38 -35.52 73.37
N HIS A 397 -14.12 -35.15 73.09
CA HIS A 397 -13.18 -34.68 74.12
C HIS A 397 -13.71 -33.47 74.91
N ARG A 398 -14.33 -32.50 74.22
CA ARG A 398 -14.98 -31.34 74.86
C ARG A 398 -16.11 -31.75 75.79
N LEU A 399 -16.95 -32.71 75.38
CA LEU A 399 -18.03 -33.22 76.24
C LEU A 399 -17.48 -33.99 77.45
N GLU A 400 -16.40 -34.75 77.28
CA GLU A 400 -15.71 -35.45 78.37
C GLU A 400 -15.02 -34.49 79.35
N GLU A 401 -14.42 -33.39 78.90
CA GLU A 401 -13.90 -32.34 79.79
C GLU A 401 -15.01 -31.59 80.52
N ILE A 402 -16.11 -31.24 79.84
CA ILE A 402 -17.28 -30.65 80.51
C ILE A 402 -17.86 -31.61 81.57
N GLN A 403 -17.81 -32.92 81.34
CA GLN A 403 -18.20 -33.92 82.35
C GLN A 403 -17.17 -34.11 83.47
N ARG A 404 -15.87 -33.94 83.21
CA ARG A 404 -14.82 -33.92 84.25
C ARG A 404 -14.97 -32.69 85.15
N HIS A 405 -15.00 -31.50 84.56
CA HIS A 405 -15.17 -30.23 85.29
C HIS A 405 -16.44 -30.21 86.14
N ARG A 406 -17.56 -30.78 85.65
CA ARG A 406 -18.80 -30.90 86.46
C ARG A 406 -18.64 -31.83 87.66
N LYS A 407 -17.94 -32.97 87.51
CA LYS A 407 -17.67 -33.90 88.62
C LYS A 407 -16.67 -33.32 89.61
N GLU A 408 -15.71 -32.55 89.12
CA GLU A 408 -14.75 -31.79 89.94
C GLU A 408 -15.49 -30.70 90.75
N GLU A 409 -16.32 -29.88 90.10
CA GLU A 409 -17.23 -28.94 90.78
C GLU A 409 -18.18 -29.60 91.79
N GLU A 410 -18.74 -30.77 91.48
CA GLU A 410 -19.62 -31.53 92.39
C GLU A 410 -18.82 -32.08 93.59
N ALA A 411 -17.58 -32.51 93.38
CA ALA A 411 -16.68 -32.94 94.45
C ALA A 411 -16.20 -31.77 95.32
N GLU A 412 -15.90 -30.60 94.73
CA GLU A 412 -15.55 -29.38 95.44
C GLU A 412 -16.71 -28.90 96.33
N LYS A 413 -17.95 -28.89 95.81
CA LYS A 413 -19.15 -28.54 96.59
C LYS A 413 -19.41 -29.52 97.73
N LEU A 414 -19.10 -30.81 97.55
CA LEU A 414 -19.15 -31.80 98.62
C LEU A 414 -18.04 -31.60 99.66
N ALA A 415 -16.82 -31.26 99.24
CA ALA A 415 -15.71 -30.94 100.13
C ALA A 415 -15.97 -29.67 100.95
N GLU A 416 -16.48 -28.60 100.33
CA GLU A 416 -16.86 -27.34 101.00
C GLU A 416 -17.96 -27.58 102.06
N LEU A 417 -18.95 -28.42 101.76
CA LEU A 417 -19.98 -28.81 102.72
C LEU A 417 -19.41 -29.60 103.92
N GLU A 418 -18.39 -30.42 103.71
CA GLU A 418 -17.74 -31.19 104.79
C GLU A 418 -16.75 -30.32 105.59
N GLU A 419 -16.02 -29.41 104.95
CA GLU A 419 -15.24 -28.37 105.66
C GLU A 419 -16.15 -27.48 106.51
N LEU A 420 -17.32 -27.10 106.00
CA LEU A 420 -18.32 -26.35 106.78
C LEU A 420 -18.86 -27.17 107.95
N ARG A 421 -19.00 -28.50 107.84
CA ARG A 421 -19.34 -29.37 108.98
C ARG A 421 -18.24 -29.39 110.03
N ILE A 422 -17.00 -29.68 109.61
CA ILE A 422 -15.82 -29.71 110.49
C ILE A 422 -15.64 -28.36 111.19
N ARG A 423 -15.83 -27.24 110.49
CA ARG A 423 -15.77 -25.89 111.04
C ARG A 423 -16.89 -25.61 112.05
N ASN A 424 -18.11 -26.07 111.80
CA ASN A 424 -19.22 -25.98 112.76
C ASN A 424 -19.03 -26.90 113.98
N GLU A 425 -18.33 -28.02 113.84
CA GLU A 425 -17.99 -28.91 114.96
C GLU A 425 -16.84 -28.35 115.81
N ALA A 426 -15.79 -27.81 115.18
CA ALA A 426 -14.76 -27.05 115.88
C ALA A 426 -15.33 -25.83 116.61
N MET A 427 -16.29 -25.11 116.01
CA MET A 427 -16.96 -23.97 116.65
C MET A 427 -17.86 -24.39 117.83
N ARG A 428 -18.56 -25.54 117.73
CA ARG A 428 -19.30 -26.11 118.87
C ARG A 428 -18.38 -26.50 120.01
N ALA A 429 -17.30 -27.25 119.71
CA ALA A 429 -16.31 -27.65 120.71
C ALA A 429 -15.59 -26.46 121.38
N ALA A 430 -15.31 -25.39 120.62
CA ALA A 430 -14.75 -24.15 121.17
C ALA A 430 -15.74 -23.45 122.12
N ASN A 431 -17.02 -23.33 121.73
CA ASN A 431 -18.06 -22.75 122.59
C ASN A 431 -18.29 -23.57 123.87
N GLU A 432 -18.26 -24.89 123.78
CA GLU A 432 -18.35 -25.81 124.93
C GLU A 432 -17.14 -25.67 125.88
N TYR A 433 -15.93 -25.53 125.32
CA TYR A 433 -14.71 -25.28 126.10
C TYR A 433 -14.73 -23.90 126.79
N GLU A 434 -15.17 -22.84 126.10
CA GLU A 434 -15.34 -21.52 126.71
C GLU A 434 -16.40 -21.54 127.81
N ALA A 435 -17.55 -22.20 127.59
CA ALA A 435 -18.59 -22.35 128.59
C ALA A 435 -18.08 -23.11 129.83
N ALA A 436 -17.30 -24.17 129.65
CA ALA A 436 -16.64 -24.90 130.74
C ALA A 436 -15.65 -23.99 131.49
N CYS A 437 -14.81 -23.22 130.81
CA CYS A 437 -13.90 -22.26 131.43
C CYS A 437 -14.64 -21.13 132.18
N GLN A 438 -15.79 -20.66 131.68
CA GLN A 438 -16.62 -19.68 132.38
C GLN A 438 -17.28 -20.28 133.63
N ALA A 439 -17.80 -21.50 133.55
CA ALA A 439 -18.35 -22.22 134.69
C ALA A 439 -17.29 -22.46 135.79
N ASP A 440 -16.07 -22.84 135.40
CA ASP A 440 -14.96 -23.09 136.31
C ASP A 440 -14.43 -21.79 136.96
N ARG A 441 -14.37 -20.68 136.22
CA ARG A 441 -14.13 -19.33 136.78
C ARG A 441 -15.22 -18.94 137.78
N ALA A 442 -16.50 -19.19 137.47
CA ALA A 442 -17.61 -18.90 138.37
C ALA A 442 -17.62 -19.81 139.62
N ALA A 443 -17.17 -21.07 139.50
CA ALA A 443 -16.99 -21.98 140.62
C ALA A 443 -15.87 -21.48 141.57
N LYS A 444 -14.73 -21.06 141.01
CA LYS A 444 -13.61 -20.46 141.77
C LYS A 444 -14.02 -19.16 142.47
N LEU A 445 -14.81 -18.31 141.82
CA LEU A 445 -15.37 -17.10 142.45
C LEU A 445 -16.32 -17.44 143.61
N LYS A 446 -17.16 -18.48 143.46
CA LYS A 446 -18.04 -18.97 144.53
C LYS A 446 -17.26 -19.64 145.68
N ALA A 447 -16.11 -20.27 145.41
CA ALA A 447 -15.25 -20.84 146.45
C ALA A 447 -14.64 -19.71 147.31
N LEU A 448 -13.97 -18.74 146.69
CA LEU A 448 -13.44 -17.55 147.38
C LEU A 448 -14.53 -16.79 148.18
N SER A 449 -15.74 -16.70 147.63
CA SER A 449 -16.87 -16.08 148.34
C SER A 449 -17.34 -16.86 149.57
N LYS A 450 -17.19 -18.20 149.60
CA LYS A 450 -17.46 -19.02 150.79
C LYS A 450 -16.35 -18.86 151.83
N GLU A 451 -15.09 -18.99 151.40
CA GLU A 451 -13.91 -18.83 152.26
C GLU A 451 -13.93 -17.48 152.99
N TYR A 452 -14.26 -16.39 152.28
CA TYR A 452 -14.39 -15.05 152.88
C TYR A 452 -15.51 -14.95 153.92
N MET A 453 -16.64 -15.66 153.71
CA MET A 453 -17.75 -15.71 154.65
C MET A 453 -17.44 -16.61 155.87
N GLU A 454 -16.61 -17.63 155.70
CA GLU A 454 -16.16 -18.51 156.77
C GLU A 454 -15.06 -17.85 157.62
N LEU A 455 -14.13 -17.11 157.01
CA LEU A 455 -13.20 -16.21 157.70
C LEU A 455 -13.94 -15.16 158.52
N LYS A 456 -15.02 -14.58 157.96
CA LYS A 456 -15.86 -13.61 158.69
C LYS A 456 -16.58 -14.25 159.87
N LYS A 457 -17.15 -15.47 159.70
CA LYS A 457 -17.71 -16.24 160.82
C LYS A 457 -16.68 -16.48 161.92
N GLN A 458 -15.48 -16.95 161.57
CA GLN A 458 -14.40 -17.21 162.53
C GLN A 458 -14.05 -15.94 163.32
N GLN A 459 -13.91 -14.77 162.66
CA GLN A 459 -13.70 -13.51 163.36
C GLN A 459 -14.87 -13.13 164.29
N ASP A 460 -16.12 -13.31 163.86
CA ASP A 460 -17.29 -12.94 164.65
C ASP A 460 -17.54 -13.93 165.81
N ASP A 461 -17.14 -15.20 165.68
CA ASP A 461 -17.14 -16.20 166.76
C ASP A 461 -15.98 -15.98 167.75
N SER A 462 -14.79 -15.56 167.30
CA SER A 462 -13.71 -15.08 168.19
C SER A 462 -14.16 -13.89 169.03
N LYS A 463 -14.82 -12.89 168.43
CA LYS A 463 -15.38 -11.72 169.16
C LYS A 463 -16.46 -12.10 170.17
N LYS A 464 -17.23 -13.18 169.92
CA LYS A 464 -18.16 -13.73 170.93
C LYS A 464 -17.39 -14.35 172.09
N LEU A 465 -16.37 -15.16 171.80
CA LEU A 465 -15.56 -15.82 172.81
C LEU A 465 -14.82 -14.80 173.70
N GLU A 466 -14.26 -13.75 173.10
CA GLU A 466 -13.67 -12.61 173.82
C GLU A 466 -14.68 -11.99 174.81
N ARG A 467 -15.87 -11.62 174.33
CA ARG A 467 -16.95 -11.07 175.18
C ARG A 467 -17.41 -12.05 176.26
N GLU A 468 -17.49 -13.34 175.97
CA GLU A 468 -17.80 -14.38 176.97
C GLU A 468 -16.70 -14.48 178.04
N THR A 469 -15.43 -14.28 177.68
CA THR A 469 -14.33 -14.22 178.66
C THR A 469 -14.36 -12.94 179.51
N GLU A 470 -14.67 -11.78 178.94
CA GLU A 470 -14.91 -10.55 179.71
C GLU A 470 -16.07 -10.72 180.71
N ILE A 471 -17.21 -11.25 180.25
CA ILE A 471 -18.39 -11.53 181.09
C ILE A 471 -18.05 -12.53 182.19
N ARG A 472 -17.24 -13.56 181.91
CA ARG A 472 -16.76 -14.51 182.94
C ARG A 472 -15.83 -13.83 183.95
N LEU A 473 -14.89 -12.99 183.52
CA LEU A 473 -13.99 -12.26 184.42
C LEU A 473 -14.75 -11.28 185.33
N ALA A 474 -15.69 -10.50 184.78
CA ALA A 474 -16.59 -9.65 185.55
C ALA A 474 -17.48 -10.45 186.52
N GLY A 475 -17.94 -11.64 186.11
CA GLY A 475 -18.68 -12.58 186.95
C GLY A 475 -17.86 -13.19 188.09
N VAL A 476 -16.56 -13.44 187.88
CA VAL A 476 -15.63 -13.89 188.94
C VAL A 476 -15.35 -12.75 189.93
N GLY A 477 -15.11 -11.53 189.45
CA GLY A 477 -14.95 -10.35 190.32
C GLY A 477 -16.16 -10.11 191.23
N ASN A 478 -17.38 -10.19 190.67
CA ASN A 478 -18.61 -10.09 191.47
C ASN A 478 -18.75 -11.22 192.51
N LYS A 479 -18.36 -12.45 192.18
CA LYS A 479 -18.39 -13.58 193.13
C LYS A 479 -17.35 -13.45 194.24
N LEU A 480 -16.20 -12.83 193.98
CA LEU A 480 -15.20 -12.51 194.99
C LEU A 480 -15.74 -11.45 195.97
N ALA A 481 -16.28 -10.34 195.43
CA ALA A 481 -16.91 -9.29 196.22
C ALA A 481 -18.13 -9.76 197.02
N GLN A 482 -18.89 -10.76 196.53
CA GLN A 482 -19.94 -11.42 197.30
C GLN A 482 -19.37 -12.20 198.49
N LYS A 483 -18.30 -12.99 198.32
CA LYS A 483 -17.68 -13.72 199.43
C LYS A 483 -17.05 -12.78 200.47
N GLU A 484 -16.44 -11.68 200.05
CA GLU A 484 -15.95 -10.65 200.96
C GLU A 484 -17.09 -10.03 201.80
N ARG A 485 -18.24 -9.75 201.15
CA ARG A 485 -19.46 -9.30 201.85
C ARG A 485 -20.02 -10.36 202.80
N GLU A 486 -19.98 -11.64 202.45
CA GLU A 486 -20.41 -12.74 203.34
C GLU A 486 -19.50 -12.87 204.57
N ILE A 487 -18.18 -12.80 204.39
CA ILE A 487 -17.19 -12.80 205.49
C ILE A 487 -17.42 -11.58 206.41
N PHE A 488 -17.61 -10.40 205.84
CA PHE A 488 -17.91 -9.17 206.59
C PHE A 488 -19.26 -9.27 207.34
N LEU A 489 -20.29 -9.82 206.69
CA LEU A 489 -21.60 -10.06 207.31
C LEU A 489 -21.49 -11.06 208.47
N ASP A 490 -20.77 -12.17 208.33
CA ASP A 490 -20.61 -13.14 209.41
C ASP A 490 -19.70 -12.67 210.55
N TYR A 491 -18.78 -11.73 210.29
CA TYR A 491 -18.12 -10.97 211.34
C TYR A 491 -19.13 -10.08 212.09
N SER A 492 -19.94 -9.30 211.35
CA SER A 492 -20.98 -8.42 211.92
C SER A 492 -22.08 -9.17 212.69
N LYS A 493 -22.46 -10.38 212.24
CA LYS A 493 -23.44 -11.25 212.91
C LYS A 493 -22.89 -11.82 214.21
N ARG A 494 -21.61 -12.22 214.25
CA ARG A 494 -20.95 -12.67 215.48
C ARG A 494 -20.82 -11.54 216.51
N ALA A 495 -20.48 -10.32 216.07
CA ALA A 495 -20.56 -9.14 216.93
C ALA A 495 -21.99 -8.88 217.44
N ARG A 496 -23.01 -8.99 216.57
CA ARG A 496 -24.43 -8.82 216.95
C ARG A 496 -24.92 -9.90 217.94
N TRP A 497 -24.46 -11.14 217.81
CA TRP A 497 -24.78 -12.25 218.71
C TRP A 497 -24.28 -12.02 220.14
N ILE A 498 -23.09 -11.42 220.29
CA ILE A 498 -22.52 -11.03 221.59
C ILE A 498 -23.31 -9.88 222.24
N VAL A 499 -23.78 -8.90 221.45
CA VAL A 499 -24.48 -7.71 221.98
C VAL A 499 -25.95 -8.00 222.36
N TYR A 500 -26.66 -8.87 221.63
CA TYR A 500 -28.13 -8.99 221.78
C TYR A 500 -28.65 -10.03 222.79
N GLN A 501 -27.81 -10.51 223.71
CA GLN A 501 -28.29 -10.99 225.02
C GLN A 501 -28.68 -9.83 225.98
N GLY A 502 -28.31 -8.58 225.67
CA GLY A 502 -28.47 -7.44 226.59
C GLY A 502 -29.82 -6.69 226.55
N VAL A 503 -30.57 -6.71 225.43
CA VAL A 503 -31.64 -5.71 225.20
C VAL A 503 -33.05 -6.31 225.12
N LYS A 504 -33.76 -6.21 226.23
CA LYS A 504 -35.23 -6.30 226.33
C LYS A 504 -35.90 -5.04 225.73
N ARG A 505 -37.03 -5.22 225.01
CA ARG A 505 -38.08 -4.23 224.62
C ARG A 505 -37.89 -3.38 223.32
N HIS A 506 -39.05 -3.15 222.66
CA HIS A 506 -39.46 -2.05 221.73
C HIS A 506 -39.03 -1.94 220.22
N ARG A 507 -40.02 -2.18 219.32
CA ARG A 507 -40.59 -1.34 218.19
C ARG A 507 -39.77 -0.75 216.99
N ASN A 508 -40.29 -1.02 215.76
CA ASN A 508 -40.55 -0.15 214.54
C ASN A 508 -39.47 0.27 213.45
N GLY A 509 -39.75 0.10 212.11
CA GLY A 509 -39.51 1.10 210.99
C GLY A 509 -38.82 0.82 209.58
N ILE A 510 -39.55 0.97 208.41
CA ILE A 510 -39.38 1.92 207.20
C ILE A 510 -38.45 1.72 205.86
N VAL A 511 -39.05 1.56 204.60
CA VAL A 511 -38.90 2.19 203.16
C VAL A 511 -37.87 1.82 201.93
N CYS A 512 -38.24 1.80 200.55
CA CYS A 512 -37.39 1.61 199.21
C CYS A 512 -38.05 1.80 197.69
N PHE A 513 -37.36 1.77 196.45
CA PHE A 513 -37.87 2.00 194.95
C PHE A 513 -37.00 1.69 193.56
N SER A 514 -37.51 1.82 192.25
CA SER A 514 -36.93 2.00 190.76
C SER A 514 -36.85 0.89 189.57
N GLN A 515 -36.60 0.94 188.16
CA GLN A 515 -36.81 1.77 186.82
C GLN A 515 -36.29 1.23 185.32
N GLU A 516 -36.83 1.68 184.09
CA GLU A 516 -36.46 1.87 182.54
C GLU A 516 -35.89 0.80 181.42
N THR A 517 -35.67 0.85 180.00
CA THR A 517 -36.13 1.33 178.54
C THR A 517 -35.26 0.78 177.25
N VAL A 518 -35.24 0.97 175.84
CA VAL A 518 -36.05 1.14 174.48
C VAL A 518 -35.22 1.19 173.03
N GLN A 519 -35.72 0.95 171.72
CA GLN A 519 -35.36 1.48 170.23
C GLN A 519 -35.30 0.57 168.84
N SER A 520 -35.31 1.06 167.50
CA SER A 520 -35.22 0.30 166.09
C SER A 520 -35.04 1.05 164.62
N SER A 521 -34.92 0.42 163.35
CA SER A 521 -34.63 1.01 161.90
C SER A 521 -34.79 0.19 160.46
N LEU A 522 -34.78 0.75 159.14
CA LEU A 522 -35.00 0.07 157.71
C LEU A 522 -34.47 0.68 156.24
N PRO A 523 -34.58 0.04 154.96
CA PRO A 523 -33.94 0.35 153.53
C PRO A 523 -34.70 0.24 152.05
N ARG A 524 -34.08 0.35 150.77
CA ARG A 524 -34.71 0.33 149.30
C ARG A 524 -33.88 0.06 147.88
N ALA A 525 -34.41 0.13 146.56
CA ALA A 525 -33.83 -0.29 145.15
C ALA A 525 -34.29 0.34 143.67
N SER A 526 -33.93 -0.15 142.38
CA SER A 526 -34.06 0.48 140.92
C SER A 526 -34.16 -0.37 139.49
N ILE A 527 -34.10 0.15 138.16
CA ILE A 527 -34.51 -0.51 136.76
C ILE A 527 -33.84 -0.22 135.26
N LEU A 528 -34.50 -0.32 133.99
CA LEU A 528 -34.03 -0.61 132.49
C LEU A 528 -34.63 0.26 131.21
N GLY A 529 -34.54 0.19 129.78
CA GLY A 529 -33.94 -0.53 128.51
C GLY A 529 -34.42 -0.16 126.95
N ASP A 530 -33.85 -0.68 125.77
CA ASP A 530 -34.22 -0.86 124.21
C ASP A 530 -34.26 0.23 122.96
N GLN A 531 -34.35 0.15 121.53
CA GLN A 531 -34.15 -0.74 120.23
C GLN A 531 -34.48 -0.18 118.68
N LYS A 532 -33.93 -0.67 117.47
CA LYS A 532 -34.48 -0.96 115.98
C LYS A 532 -34.47 -0.10 114.54
N HIS A 533 -34.10 -0.61 113.26
CA HIS A 533 -34.52 -0.15 111.78
C HIS A 533 -34.12 -0.90 110.36
N GLU A 534 -34.45 -0.42 109.06
CA GLU A 534 -34.47 -1.04 107.59
C GLU A 534 -34.06 -0.12 106.27
N SER A 535 -34.12 -0.24 104.85
CA SER A 535 -34.68 -0.99 103.58
C SER A 535 -34.02 -0.81 102.04
N SER A 536 -34.69 -0.89 100.78
CA SER A 536 -34.15 -1.27 99.31
C SER A 536 -34.69 -0.71 97.84
N PRO A 537 -34.16 -1.02 96.53
CA PRO A 537 -34.40 -0.40 95.09
C PRO A 537 -34.53 -1.21 93.64
N ASP A 538 -34.60 -0.63 92.34
CA ASP A 538 -34.81 -1.26 90.89
C ASP A 538 -34.39 -0.53 89.46
N ARG A 539 -34.29 -1.28 88.28
CA ARG A 539 -34.57 -1.09 86.75
C ARG A 539 -33.65 -0.71 85.50
N SER A 540 -33.83 -1.38 84.30
CA SER A 540 -33.10 -1.21 82.96
C SER A 540 -33.82 -1.67 81.59
N LYS A 541 -33.18 -1.69 80.37
CA LYS A 541 -33.74 -2.01 78.96
C LYS A 541 -32.71 -2.36 77.79
N VAL A 542 -33.11 -2.90 76.59
CA VAL A 542 -32.28 -3.27 75.35
C VAL A 542 -32.97 -3.13 73.91
N VAL A 543 -32.34 -3.52 72.73
CA VAL A 543 -32.76 -3.25 71.28
C VAL A 543 -32.43 -4.36 70.15
N THR A 544 -32.33 -4.05 68.81
CA THR A 544 -32.38 -4.91 67.53
C THR A 544 -31.36 -4.49 66.39
N CYS A 545 -31.01 -5.09 65.19
CA CYS A 545 -31.39 -6.14 64.14
C CYS A 545 -31.93 -5.58 62.75
N GLU A 546 -31.77 -6.07 61.47
CA GLU A 546 -31.13 -7.24 60.73
C GLU A 546 -31.07 -7.15 59.12
N LYS A 547 -30.36 -8.07 58.38
CA LYS A 547 -30.51 -8.65 56.96
C LYS A 547 -29.93 -8.07 55.59
N LEU A 548 -29.98 -8.91 54.50
CA LEU A 548 -29.29 -8.98 53.15
C LEU A 548 -30.30 -9.15 51.94
N PRO A 549 -30.00 -9.44 50.61
CA PRO A 549 -28.85 -9.22 49.66
C PRO A 549 -29.23 -8.66 48.20
N PRO A 550 -28.26 -8.47 47.25
CA PRO A 550 -28.43 -8.17 45.78
C PRO A 550 -28.36 -9.46 44.87
N PRO A 551 -28.02 -9.57 43.52
CA PRO A 551 -27.54 -8.64 42.43
C PRO A 551 -27.98 -8.93 40.93
N LEU A 552 -27.26 -8.35 39.90
CA LEU A 552 -26.97 -8.78 38.48
C LEU A 552 -27.66 -8.21 37.18
N ARG A 553 -26.86 -8.21 36.07
CA ARG A 553 -27.11 -7.97 34.60
C ARG A 553 -27.36 -6.52 34.10
N GLY A 554 -27.08 -6.14 32.83
CA GLY A 554 -26.39 -6.82 31.71
C GLY A 554 -26.72 -6.26 30.29
N ALA A 555 -26.11 -6.84 29.23
CA ALA A 555 -26.38 -6.70 27.76
C ALA A 555 -25.68 -5.60 26.92
N GLU A 556 -25.37 -5.96 25.66
CA GLU A 556 -24.78 -5.13 24.58
C GLU A 556 -25.82 -4.35 23.74
N GLN A 557 -25.38 -3.45 22.85
CA GLN A 557 -25.85 -3.38 21.46
C GLN A 557 -25.02 -2.45 20.55
N ASP A 558 -24.75 -2.89 19.32
CA ASP A 558 -24.23 -2.08 18.21
C ASP A 558 -25.36 -1.38 17.44
N MET A 559 -25.09 -0.21 16.83
CA MET A 559 -25.87 0.33 15.70
C MET A 559 -24.97 1.18 14.76
N ASP A 560 -24.99 0.86 13.47
CA ASP A 560 -24.47 1.72 12.40
C ASP A 560 -25.36 2.96 12.19
N THR A 561 -24.81 4.03 11.60
CA THR A 561 -25.62 5.13 11.04
C THR A 561 -24.91 5.79 9.86
N GLN A 562 -25.62 6.00 8.74
CA GLN A 562 -25.16 6.76 7.57
C GLN A 562 -26.12 7.90 7.22
N MET A 563 -25.57 8.99 6.68
CA MET A 563 -26.27 10.20 6.20
C MET A 563 -26.92 11.00 7.36
N VAL A 564 -27.14 12.33 7.28
CA VAL A 564 -27.27 13.24 6.12
C VAL A 564 -26.26 14.40 6.19
N ALA A 565 -26.04 15.08 5.07
CA ALA A 565 -25.06 16.17 4.92
C ALA A 565 -25.67 17.57 5.13
N GLU A 566 -24.82 18.56 5.46
CA GLU A 566 -25.11 19.97 5.19
C GLU A 566 -23.83 20.83 5.05
N LEU A 567 -23.99 22.01 4.44
CA LEU A 567 -23.07 23.18 4.45
C LEU A 567 -21.63 23.02 3.91
N MET A 568 -21.45 23.34 2.62
CA MET A 568 -20.67 24.52 2.21
C MET A 568 -21.10 25.00 0.80
N SER A 569 -21.23 26.32 0.65
CA SER A 569 -21.62 27.03 -0.58
C SER A 569 -20.92 28.40 -0.63
N PHE A 570 -21.14 29.17 -1.72
CA PHE A 570 -20.43 30.43 -2.10
C PHE A 570 -18.98 30.20 -2.59
N ILE A 571 -18.44 30.85 -3.63
CA ILE A 571 -18.98 31.95 -4.48
C ILE A 571 -18.62 31.77 -5.97
N ASP A 572 -19.45 32.34 -6.85
CA ASP A 572 -19.37 32.29 -8.31
C ASP A 572 -18.29 33.17 -8.96
N CYS A 573 -18.04 32.88 -10.24
CA CYS A 573 -17.19 33.62 -11.16
C CYS A 573 -17.95 34.75 -11.92
N PRO A 574 -17.39 35.97 -12.04
CA PRO A 574 -17.79 36.96 -13.04
C PRO A 574 -16.84 37.04 -14.25
N LYS A 575 -17.35 37.57 -15.36
CA LYS A 575 -16.79 37.43 -16.72
C LYS A 575 -15.84 38.59 -17.13
N LEU A 576 -14.79 38.24 -17.90
CA LEU A 576 -14.17 39.06 -18.98
C LEU A 576 -13.46 40.38 -18.53
N PRO A 577 -12.59 41.02 -19.36
CA PRO A 577 -12.53 41.00 -20.83
C PRO A 577 -11.19 40.61 -21.48
N GLU A 578 -11.21 40.66 -22.81
CA GLU A 578 -10.17 40.23 -23.74
C GLU A 578 -8.91 41.11 -23.69
N ARG A 579 -7.74 40.50 -23.96
CA ARG A 579 -6.56 41.20 -24.48
C ARG A 579 -5.94 40.44 -25.64
N SER A 580 -6.06 41.01 -26.83
CA SER A 580 -5.44 40.54 -28.06
C SER A 580 -3.93 40.83 -28.06
N MET A 581 -3.10 39.79 -28.10
CA MET A 581 -1.66 39.94 -28.24
C MET A 581 -1.25 39.77 -29.71
N GLN A 582 -1.47 40.82 -30.51
CA GLN A 582 -1.03 40.85 -31.90
C GLN A 582 0.50 40.93 -32.00
N VAL A 583 1.14 39.86 -32.47
CA VAL A 583 2.55 39.88 -32.86
C VAL A 583 2.68 40.64 -34.18
N LYS A 584 3.20 41.87 -34.12
CA LYS A 584 3.47 42.68 -35.30
C LYS A 584 4.69 42.14 -36.07
N PHE A 585 4.45 41.42 -37.16
CA PHE A 585 5.38 41.44 -38.29
C PHE A 585 5.02 42.62 -39.19
N GLY A 586 5.95 43.55 -39.37
CA GLY A 586 5.74 44.73 -40.20
C GLY A 586 5.93 44.40 -41.68
N LEU A 587 4.89 44.63 -42.49
CA LEU A 587 5.10 44.97 -43.89
C LEU A 587 5.77 46.34 -43.95
N VAL A 588 6.77 46.48 -44.82
CA VAL A 588 7.36 47.76 -45.20
C VAL A 588 7.01 48.00 -46.66
N ASP A 589 5.86 48.61 -46.89
CA ASP A 589 5.53 49.17 -48.20
C ASP A 589 6.36 50.44 -48.43
N VAL A 590 7.04 50.51 -49.57
CA VAL A 590 7.73 51.72 -50.03
C VAL A 590 7.06 52.19 -51.33
N ASP A 591 6.32 53.28 -51.24
CA ASP A 591 5.77 53.98 -52.40
C ASP A 591 6.91 54.48 -53.32
N GLY A 592 7.02 53.89 -54.52
CA GLY A 592 8.08 54.16 -55.49
C GLY A 592 7.53 54.47 -56.88
N LYS A 593 6.84 55.61 -57.02
CA LYS A 593 6.17 55.97 -58.28
C LYS A 593 7.15 56.43 -59.38
N THR A 594 6.80 56.03 -60.60
CA THR A 594 7.20 56.63 -61.89
C THR A 594 8.69 56.82 -62.19
N ASN A 595 9.18 56.05 -63.16
CA ASN A 595 9.58 56.66 -64.44
C ASN A 595 9.36 55.71 -65.63
N HIS A 596 8.66 56.21 -66.66
CA HIS A 596 8.75 55.69 -68.02
C HIS A 596 10.00 56.29 -68.69
N VAL A 597 10.67 55.55 -69.59
CA VAL A 597 11.21 56.00 -70.91
C VAL A 597 12.25 54.98 -71.47
N PHE A 598 12.37 54.95 -72.81
CA PHE A 598 13.37 54.25 -73.66
C PHE A 598 13.46 52.70 -73.73
N LYS A 599 12.52 52.13 -74.50
CA LYS A 599 12.75 51.33 -75.74
C LYS A 599 14.13 50.68 -76.05
N LYS A 600 14.02 49.43 -76.53
CA LYS A 600 14.62 48.78 -77.74
C LYS A 600 15.99 48.05 -77.70
N ILE A 601 15.94 46.77 -78.11
CA ILE A 601 16.90 46.00 -78.98
C ILE A 601 18.31 45.78 -78.37
N ILE A 602 18.89 44.57 -78.26
CA ILE A 602 19.27 43.57 -79.28
C ILE A 602 18.95 42.13 -78.80
N ALA A 603 18.83 41.17 -79.73
CA ALA A 603 18.71 39.75 -79.44
C ALA A 603 20.00 38.98 -79.78
N ASN A 604 20.27 37.92 -79.01
CA ASN A 604 20.92 36.66 -79.38
C ASN A 604 20.54 35.61 -78.33
#